data_AF-A0A6C0KAU3-F1
#
_entry.id   AF-A0A6C0KAU3-F1
#
_cell.length_a   1.000
_cell.length_b   1.000
_cell.length_c   1.000
_cell.angle_alpha   90.00
_cell.angle_beta   90.00
_cell.angle_gamma   90.00
#
_symmetry.space_group_name_H-M   'P 1'
#
loop_
_entity.id
_entity.type
_entity.pdbx_description
1 polymer ?
#
loop_
_entity_poly.entity_id
_entity_poly.type
_entity_poly.pdbx_seq_one_letter_code
_entity_poly.pdbx_strand_id
1 'polypeptide(L)' 'MDPITKTWKFKYDDMRDPLMKKYTRGYYLNLENGDVRSFEEGIAHIVGKAKERYVYHMWWIENGSF' A
#
# COMPACT_ATOMS: atom_id res chain seq x y z
N MET A 1 -2.13 -16.47 0.03
CA MET A 1 -2.31 -15.00 -0.14
C MET A 1 -3.43 -14.57 0.78
N ASP A 2 -3.17 -13.65 1.70
CA ASP A 2 -4.21 -13.04 2.54
C ASP A 2 -5.18 -12.24 1.66
N PRO A 3 -6.52 -12.34 1.85
CA PRO A 3 -7.50 -11.58 1.08
C PRO A 3 -7.28 -10.07 1.11
N ILE A 4 -6.59 -9.54 2.13
CA ILE A 4 -6.37 -8.11 2.26
C ILE A 4 -5.63 -7.50 1.06
N THR A 5 -4.78 -8.25 0.36
CA THR A 5 -4.08 -7.74 -0.82
C THR A 5 -4.96 -7.64 -2.07
N LYS A 6 -6.19 -8.18 -2.00
CA LYS A 6 -7.22 -7.95 -3.03
C LYS A 6 -7.93 -6.61 -2.82
N THR A 7 -7.99 -6.12 -1.58
CA THR A 7 -8.63 -4.85 -1.23
C THR A 7 -7.62 -3.72 -1.13
N TRP A 8 -6.44 -3.95 -0.55
CA TRP A 8 -5.43 -2.92 -0.33
C TRP A 8 -4.12 -3.26 -1.03
N LYS A 9 -3.54 -2.27 -1.71
CA LYS A 9 -2.19 -2.34 -2.25
C LYS A 9 -1.33 -1.21 -1.72
N PHE A 10 -0.12 -1.54 -1.29
CA PHE A 10 0.91 -0.53 -1.12
C PHE A 10 1.49 -0.17 -2.48
N LYS A 11 1.78 1.10 -2.70
CA LYS A 11 2.43 1.63 -3.90
C LYS A 11 3.59 2.53 -3.49
N TYR A 12 4.75 2.30 -4.09
CA TYR A 12 5.95 3.08 -3.89
C TYR A 12 6.76 3.10 -5.19
N ASP A 13 7.59 4.13 -5.37
CA ASP A 13 8.56 4.27 -6.46
C ASP A 13 8.03 4.07 -7.90
N ASP A 14 6.72 4.28 -8.12
CA ASP A 14 6.14 4.25 -9.46
C ASP A 14 6.10 5.67 -10.04
N MET A 15 7.16 6.05 -10.78
CA MET A 15 7.27 7.37 -11.40
C MET A 15 6.14 7.69 -12.40
N ARG A 16 5.40 6.69 -12.85
CA ARG A 16 4.24 6.88 -13.74
C ARG A 16 2.97 7.19 -12.95
N ASP A 17 2.94 6.92 -11.65
CA ASP A 17 1.78 7.18 -10.82
C ASP A 17 1.74 8.67 -10.41
N PRO A 18 0.73 9.44 -10.87
CA PRO A 18 0.64 10.87 -10.55
C PRO A 18 0.51 11.12 -9.04
N LEU A 19 0.00 10.15 -8.26
CA LEU A 19 -0.13 10.28 -6.81
C LEU A 19 1.22 10.22 -6.08
N MET A 20 2.28 9.68 -6.70
CA MET A 20 3.64 9.71 -6.12
C MET A 20 4.16 11.14 -5.92
N LYS A 21 3.69 12.13 -6.69
CA LYS A 21 4.05 13.54 -6.47
C LYS A 21 3.57 14.05 -5.11
N LYS A 22 2.46 13.51 -4.59
CA LYS A 22 1.89 13.87 -3.29
C LYS A 22 2.38 12.94 -2.19
N TYR A 23 2.46 11.64 -2.46
CA TYR A 23 2.82 10.60 -1.50
C TYR A 23 4.22 10.05 -1.78
N THR A 24 5.23 10.89 -1.58
CA THR A 24 6.62 10.60 -1.94
C THR A 24 7.24 9.44 -1.16
N ARG A 25 6.66 9.09 0.00
CA ARG A 25 7.06 7.91 0.81
C ARG A 25 6.22 6.66 0.52
N GLY A 26 5.36 6.71 -0.49
CA GLY A 26 4.40 5.67 -0.81
C GLY A 26 3.05 5.88 -0.16
N TYR A 27 2.07 5.08 -0.58
CA TYR A 27 0.71 5.12 -0.05
C TYR A 27 0.01 3.77 -0.16
N TYR A 28 -1.05 3.61 0.61
CA TYR A 28 -1.98 2.50 0.54
C TYR A 28 -3.19 2.90 -0.31
N LEU A 29 -3.50 2.10 -1.32
CA LEU A 29 -4.66 2.24 -2.19
C LEU A 29 -5.68 1.16 -1.88
N ASN A 30 -6.90 1.56 -1.56
CA ASN A 30 -8.04 0.65 -1.54
C ASN A 30 -8.58 0.49 -2.96
N LEU A 31 -8.56 -0.75 -3.47
CA LEU A 31 -8.98 -1.10 -4.83
C LEU A 31 -10.51 -1.18 -4.99
N GLU A 32 -11.26 -1.28 -3.89
CA GLU A 32 -12.73 -1.38 -3.93
C GLU A 32 -13.39 0.00 -4.02
N ASN A 33 -12.87 0.99 -3.29
CA ASN A 33 -13.48 2.31 -3.18
C ASN A 33 -12.55 3.48 -3.58
N GLY A 34 -11.29 3.20 -3.91
CA GLY A 34 -10.32 4.23 -4.28
C GLY A 34 -9.78 5.08 -3.13
N ASP A 35 -10.06 4.72 -1.86
CA ASP A 35 -9.48 5.43 -0.71
C ASP A 35 -7.95 5.36 -0.74
N VAL A 36 -7.30 6.48 -0.40
CA VAL A 36 -5.85 6.61 -0.41
C VAL A 36 -5.38 7.13 0.93
N ARG A 37 -4.50 6.36 1.56
CA ARG A 37 -3.86 6.70 2.83
C ARG A 37 -2.36 6.80 2.64
N SER A 38 -1.77 7.89 3.14
CA SER A 38 -0.31 8.06 3.08
C SER A 38 0.40 6.92 3.85
N PHE A 39 1.64 6.63 3.48
CA PHE A 39 2.45 5.67 4.23
C PHE A 39 2.57 6.06 5.73
N GLU A 40 2.71 7.35 6.02
CA GLU A 40 2.85 7.87 7.39
C GLU A 40 1.57 7.71 8.22
N GLU A 41 0.41 7.93 7.61
CA GLU A 41 -0.88 7.69 8.27
C GLU A 41 -1.13 6.20 8.50
N GLY A 42 -0.73 5.40 7.50
CA GLY A 42 -0.93 3.95 7.52
C GLY A 42 -2.40 3.54 7.46
N ILE A 43 -2.61 2.23 7.52
CA ILE A 43 -3.96 1.63 7.53
C ILE A 43 -4.19 0.67 8.71
N ALA A 44 -3.26 0.60 9.68
CA ALA A 44 -3.40 -0.24 10.88
C ALA A 44 -4.72 -0.03 11.62
N HIS A 45 -5.24 1.20 11.67
CA HIS A 45 -6.50 1.50 12.34
C HIS A 45 -7.73 0.94 11.62
N ILE A 46 -7.60 0.59 10.33
CA ILE A 46 -8.66 -0.01 9.50
C ILE A 46 -8.52 -1.53 9.46
N VAL A 47 -7.30 -2.03 9.19
CA VAL A 47 -7.06 -3.44 8.86
C VAL A 47 -6.29 -4.21 9.94
N GLY A 48 -5.74 -3.50 10.93
CA GLY A 48 -4.85 -4.05 11.94
C GLY A 48 -3.38 -4.11 11.50
N LYS A 49 -2.46 -3.96 12.46
CA LYS A 49 -1.00 -3.88 12.22
C LYS A 49 -0.42 -5.05 11.43
N ALA A 50 -0.88 -6.28 11.71
CA ALA A 50 -0.39 -7.47 11.04
C ALA A 50 -0.72 -7.46 9.54
N LYS A 51 -1.95 -7.06 9.18
CA LYS A 51 -2.39 -6.99 7.80
C LYS A 51 -1.74 -5.84 7.04
N GLU A 52 -1.60 -4.67 7.66
CA GLU A 52 -0.86 -3.56 7.07
C GLU A 52 0.58 -3.97 6.72
N ARG A 53 1.29 -4.60 7.66
CA ARG A 53 2.64 -5.13 7.42
C ARG A 53 2.67 -6.11 6.26
N TYR A 54 1.67 -6.99 6.17
CA TYR A 54 1.55 -7.94 5.06
C TYR A 54 1.36 -7.22 3.71
N VAL A 55 0.45 -6.23 3.63
CA VAL A 55 0.22 -5.42 2.42
C VAL A 55 1.51 -4.70 1.99
N TYR A 56 2.22 -4.09 2.94
CA TYR A 56 3.52 -3.44 2.67
C TYR A 56 4.57 -4.44 2.16
N HIS A 57 4.75 -5.58 2.84
CA HIS A 57 5.72 -6.60 2.43
C HIS A 57 5.45 -7.19 1.05
N MET A 58 4.18 -7.37 0.69
CA MET A 58 3.80 -7.91 -0.61
C MET A 58 4.28 -7.04 -1.78
N TRP A 59 4.34 -5.72 -1.60
CA TRP A 59 4.92 -4.84 -2.62
C TRP A 59 6.40 -5.12 -2.86
N TRP A 60 7.20 -5.33 -1.80
CA TRP A 60 8.63 -5.64 -1.93
C TRP A 60 8.89 -6.99 -2.60
N ILE A 61 8.03 -7.98 -2.31
CA ILE A 61 8.08 -9.30 -2.96
C ILE A 61 7.77 -9.15 -4.46
N GLU A 62 6.72 -8.40 -4.81
CA GLU A 62 6.31 -8.19 -6.21
C GLU A 62 7.34 -7.40 -7.02
N ASN A 63 8.12 -6.52 -6.37
CA ASN A 63 9.09 -5.63 -7.01
C ASN A 63 10.56 -6.06 -6.80
N GLY A 64 10.80 -7.31 -6.38
CA GLY A 64 12.14 -7.92 -6.40
C GLY A 64 13.17 -7.29 -5.46
N SER A 65 12.74 -6.72 -4.33
CA SER A 65 13.63 -6.18 -3.30
C SER A 65 13.90 -7.15 -2.14
N PHE A 66 13.70 -8.45 -2.39
CA PHE A 66 13.97 -9.55 -1.47
C PHE A 66 14.67 -10.70 -2.21
#